data_AF-A0A6L6IP99-F1
#
_entry.id   AF-A0A6L6IP99-F1
#
_cell.length_a   1.000
_cell.length_b   1.000
_cell.length_c   1.000
_cell.angle_alpha   90.00
_cell.angle_beta   90.00
_cell.angle_gamma   90.00
#
_symmetry.space_group_name_H-M   'P 1'
#
loop_
_entity.id
_entity.type
_entity.pdbx_description
1 polymer ?
#
loop_
_entity_poly.entity_id
_entity_poly.type
_entity_poly.pdbx_seq_one_letter_code
_entity_poly.pdbx_strand_id
1 'polypeptide(L)'
;MQVSVFSIKQLEALIELAQNSERLRAHLCLHNSHQDRVQKVLIALTKGTYIPPHFHKKIHQWEHFQVIIGEVDLYIFDDEGMVRQIFKLGGLDGALFAEIFPGTIHTLVCRSANAVVLEIKEGPFIEADAKILPSWSCKEHYNIHSRKKIIAMLERLKLGDFFKI
;
A
#
# COMPACT_ATOMS: atom_id res chain seq x y z
N MET A 1 2.49 28.91 -8.16
CA MET A 1 3.78 28.30 -7.76
C MET A 1 4.36 27.60 -8.99
N GLN A 2 5.63 27.82 -9.36
CA GLN A 2 6.21 27.21 -10.57
C GLN A 2 6.76 25.79 -10.33
N VAL A 3 7.03 25.44 -9.07
CA VAL A 3 7.54 24.13 -8.65
C VAL A 3 6.86 23.73 -7.35
N SER A 4 6.55 22.44 -7.17
CA SER A 4 6.15 21.87 -5.88
C SER A 4 7.31 21.13 -5.26
N VAL A 5 7.57 21.35 -3.97
CA VAL A 5 8.66 20.72 -3.22
C VAL A 5 8.09 19.98 -2.02
N PHE A 6 8.65 18.82 -1.73
CA PHE A 6 8.33 18.03 -0.54
C PHE A 6 9.61 17.85 0.28
N SER A 7 9.63 18.42 1.47
CA SER A 7 10.80 18.47 2.35
C SER A 7 10.82 17.30 3.36
N ILE A 8 11.99 17.05 3.95
CA ILE A 8 12.13 16.08 5.04
C ILE A 8 11.22 16.41 6.22
N LYS A 9 11.03 17.69 6.57
CA LYS A 9 10.11 18.09 7.63
C LYS A 9 8.65 17.67 7.35
N GLN A 10 8.22 17.78 6.09
CA GLN A 10 6.87 17.32 5.71
C GLN A 10 6.77 15.79 5.70
N LEU A 11 7.86 15.10 5.33
CA LEU A 11 7.97 13.65 5.41
C LEU A 11 7.84 13.16 6.86
N GLU A 12 8.55 13.78 7.79
CA GLU A 12 8.49 13.48 9.22
C GLU A 12 7.08 13.72 9.79
N ALA A 13 6.46 14.86 9.45
CA ALA A 13 5.08 15.15 9.85
C ALA A 13 4.09 14.11 9.32
N LEU A 14 4.26 13.64 8.07
CA LEU A 14 3.41 12.60 7.50
C LEU A 14 3.57 11.25 8.23
N ILE A 15 4.80 10.91 8.65
CA ILE A 15 5.06 9.71 9.46
C ILE A 15 4.42 9.84 10.85
N GLU A 16 4.51 11.00 11.49
CA GLU A 16 3.86 11.25 12.78
C GLU A 16 2.33 11.09 12.67
N LEU A 17 1.72 11.60 11.59
CA LEU A 17 0.30 11.38 11.30
C LEU A 17 -0.03 9.89 11.15
N ALA A 18 0.85 9.12 10.50
CA ALA A 18 0.67 7.67 10.36
C ALA A 18 0.74 6.96 11.72
N GLN A 19 1.72 7.29 12.57
CA GLN A 19 1.91 6.68 13.89
C GLN A 19 0.71 6.92 14.82
N ASN A 20 0.09 8.10 14.73
CA ASN A 20 -1.05 8.49 15.54
C ASN A 20 -2.40 8.07 14.93
N SER A 21 -2.43 7.52 13.71
CA SER A 21 -3.67 7.09 13.08
C SER A 21 -4.08 5.69 13.53
N GLU A 22 -5.39 5.45 13.60
CA GLU A 22 -5.93 4.13 13.96
C GLU A 22 -5.38 3.03 13.04
N ARG A 23 -5.19 3.32 11.75
CA ARG A 23 -4.72 2.36 10.74
C ARG A 23 -3.19 2.23 10.66
N LEU A 24 -2.44 3.00 11.44
CA LEU A 24 -0.98 3.10 11.35
C LEU A 24 -0.48 3.53 9.96
N ARG A 25 -1.31 4.26 9.22
CA ARG A 25 -0.95 4.88 7.93
C ARG A 25 -1.61 6.23 7.72
N ALA A 26 -0.96 7.07 6.93
CA ALA A 26 -1.49 8.35 6.49
C ALA A 26 -1.21 8.56 5.00
N HIS A 27 -2.08 9.33 4.32
CA HIS A 27 -1.95 9.66 2.91
C HIS A 27 -1.79 11.17 2.75
N LEU A 28 -0.94 11.58 1.83
CA LEU A 28 -0.82 12.95 1.37
C LEU A 28 -0.98 13.00 -0.15
N CYS A 29 -2.08 13.58 -0.63
CA CYS A 29 -2.29 13.84 -2.04
C CYS A 29 -1.34 14.96 -2.52
N LEU A 30 -0.54 14.67 -3.55
CA LEU A 30 0.37 15.63 -4.20
C LEU A 30 -0.22 16.25 -5.47
N HIS A 31 -1.47 15.90 -5.79
CA HIS A 31 -2.27 16.43 -6.88
C HIS A 31 -3.31 17.40 -6.32
N ASN A 32 -3.90 18.26 -7.16
CA ASN A 32 -4.78 19.34 -6.69
C ASN A 32 -6.21 18.87 -6.49
N SER A 33 -6.64 17.88 -7.27
CA SER A 33 -8.01 17.36 -7.25
C SER A 33 -8.08 15.89 -7.61
N HIS A 34 -9.05 15.17 -7.05
CA HIS A 34 -9.40 13.82 -7.48
C HIS A 34 -9.86 13.76 -8.95
N GLN A 35 -10.14 14.90 -9.58
CA GLN A 35 -10.41 14.98 -11.02
C GLN A 35 -9.14 15.04 -11.90
N ASP A 36 -7.96 15.19 -11.29
CA ASP A 36 -6.70 15.23 -12.03
C ASP A 36 -6.45 13.89 -12.74
N ARG A 37 -5.99 13.95 -13.99
CA ARG A 37 -5.70 12.77 -14.82
C ARG A 37 -4.63 11.84 -14.26
N VAL A 38 -3.80 12.34 -13.36
CA VAL A 38 -2.77 11.57 -12.67
C VAL A 38 -2.88 11.85 -11.18
N GLN A 39 -3.12 10.79 -10.43
CA GLN A 39 -3.16 10.82 -8.99
C GLN A 39 -1.76 10.48 -8.47
N LYS A 40 -1.21 11.37 -7.64
CA LYS A 40 0.07 11.17 -6.93
C LYS A 40 -0.20 11.23 -5.45
N VAL A 41 0.20 10.20 -4.70
CA VAL A 41 -0.07 10.09 -3.27
C VAL A 41 1.18 9.60 -2.56
N LEU A 42 1.58 10.27 -1.49
CA LEU A 42 2.53 9.70 -0.53
C LEU A 42 1.77 8.93 0.53
N ILE A 43 2.19 7.71 0.78
CA ILE A 43 1.60 6.81 1.78
C ILE A 43 2.67 6.55 2.84
N ALA A 44 2.52 7.15 4.02
CA ALA A 44 3.35 6.80 5.16
C ALA A 44 2.76 5.60 5.89
N LEU A 45 3.61 4.60 6.14
CA LEU A 45 3.29 3.31 6.73
C LEU A 45 4.12 3.15 8.00
N THR A 46 3.48 2.96 9.15
CA THR A 46 4.17 2.52 10.38
C THR A 46 4.11 1.01 10.49
N LYS A 47 5.15 0.38 11.04
CA LYS A 47 5.19 -1.07 11.26
C LYS A 47 3.91 -1.56 11.94
N GLY A 48 3.33 -2.63 11.41
CA GLY A 48 2.05 -3.15 11.89
C GLY A 48 0.81 -2.51 11.27
N THR A 49 0.95 -1.58 10.32
CA THR A 49 -0.15 -1.18 9.43
C THR A 49 -0.63 -2.36 8.60
N TYR A 50 -1.95 -2.47 8.43
CA TYR A 50 -2.57 -3.48 7.61
C TYR A 50 -3.28 -2.83 6.43
N ILE A 51 -2.95 -3.27 5.23
CA ILE A 51 -3.66 -2.95 4.00
C ILE A 51 -4.33 -4.25 3.54
N PRO A 52 -5.66 -4.29 3.40
CA PRO A 52 -6.32 -5.47 2.84
C PRO A 52 -5.80 -5.78 1.44
N PRO A 53 -5.48 -7.04 1.12
CA PRO A 53 -5.25 -7.46 -0.26
C PRO A 53 -6.37 -6.98 -1.16
N HIS A 54 -6.01 -6.33 -2.26
CA HIS A 54 -6.96 -5.68 -3.16
C HIS A 54 -6.43 -5.67 -4.59
N PHE A 55 -7.31 -5.35 -5.54
CA PHE A 55 -6.95 -5.16 -6.94
C PHE A 55 -7.83 -4.09 -7.58
N HIS A 56 -7.42 -3.65 -8.77
CA HIS A 56 -8.16 -2.70 -9.59
C HIS A 56 -8.70 -3.36 -10.84
N LYS A 57 -10.00 -3.21 -11.11
CA LYS A 57 -10.67 -3.97 -12.17
C LYS A 57 -10.52 -3.34 -13.55
N LYS A 58 -10.44 -2.02 -13.64
CA LYS A 58 -10.46 -1.33 -14.94
C LYS A 58 -9.05 -1.33 -15.54
N ILE A 59 -8.96 -1.52 -16.85
CA ILE A 59 -7.69 -1.64 -17.59
C ILE A 59 -6.74 -0.44 -17.44
N HIS A 60 -7.26 0.75 -17.11
CA HIS A 60 -6.46 1.95 -16.90
C HIS A 60 -5.99 2.14 -15.45
N GLN A 61 -6.50 1.33 -14.50
CA GLN A 61 -6.18 1.46 -13.08
C GLN A 61 -4.92 0.65 -12.73
N TRP A 62 -3.80 1.01 -13.36
CA TRP A 62 -2.47 0.55 -12.95
C TRP A 62 -1.97 1.39 -11.77
N GLU A 63 -1.01 0.85 -11.02
CA GLU A 63 -0.33 1.55 -9.93
C GLU A 63 1.18 1.46 -10.10
N HIS A 64 1.87 2.55 -9.77
CA HIS A 64 3.32 2.59 -9.66
C HIS A 64 3.68 2.93 -8.22
N PHE A 65 4.43 2.04 -7.57
CA PHE A 65 4.95 2.22 -6.22
C PHE A 65 6.46 2.45 -6.24
N GLN A 66 6.90 3.53 -5.60
CA GLN A 66 8.31 3.80 -5.34
C GLN A 66 8.51 4.10 -3.86
N VAL A 67 9.45 3.41 -3.21
CA VAL A 67 9.75 3.65 -1.80
C VAL A 67 10.70 4.85 -1.69
N ILE A 68 10.28 5.90 -0.99
CA ILE A 68 11.09 7.10 -0.73
C ILE A 68 12.03 6.88 0.46
N ILE A 69 11.52 6.28 1.53
CA ILE A 69 12.30 5.84 2.69
C ILE A 69 11.74 4.53 3.26
N GLY A 70 12.60 3.81 3.99
CA GLY A 70 12.22 2.56 4.65
C GLY A 70 12.15 1.38 3.68
N GLU A 71 11.47 0.33 4.13
CA GLU A 71 11.41 -0.97 3.46
C GLU A 71 10.00 -1.55 3.59
N VAL A 72 9.48 -2.06 2.48
CA VAL A 72 8.21 -2.78 2.42
C VAL A 72 8.34 -4.04 1.58
N ASP A 73 7.53 -5.04 1.89
CA ASP A 73 7.31 -6.17 0.99
C ASP A 73 5.99 -5.99 0.23
N LEU A 74 6.04 -6.13 -1.09
CA LEU A 74 4.88 -6.25 -1.97
C LEU A 74 4.53 -7.73 -2.14
N TYR A 75 3.37 -8.13 -1.63
CA TYR A 75 2.82 -9.48 -1.80
C TYR A 75 1.85 -9.49 -2.97
N ILE A 76 1.98 -10.49 -3.84
CA ILE A 76 1.04 -10.77 -4.94
C ILE A 76 0.34 -12.10 -4.67
N PHE A 77 -0.98 -12.11 -4.81
CA PHE A 77 -1.83 -13.27 -4.57
C PHE A 77 -2.54 -13.70 -5.85
N ASP A 78 -3.00 -14.94 -5.87
CA ASP A 78 -4.04 -15.38 -6.81
C ASP A 78 -5.45 -15.20 -6.23
N ASP A 79 -6.45 -15.61 -7.02
CA ASP A 79 -7.87 -15.46 -6.71
C ASP A 79 -8.33 -16.22 -5.46
N GLU A 80 -7.54 -17.20 -5.00
CA GLU A 80 -7.83 -18.02 -3.81
C GLU A 80 -7.07 -17.56 -2.56
N GLY A 81 -6.22 -16.53 -2.70
CA GLY A 81 -5.42 -15.97 -1.62
C GLY A 81 -4.09 -16.69 -1.40
N MET A 82 -3.62 -17.48 -2.37
CA MET A 82 -2.28 -18.06 -2.32
C MET A 82 -1.23 -17.02 -2.71
N VAL A 83 -0.15 -16.92 -1.93
CA VAL A 83 0.98 -16.04 -2.25
C VAL A 83 1.72 -16.59 -3.47
N ARG A 84 1.68 -15.83 -4.55
CA ARG A 84 2.38 -16.13 -5.80
C ARG A 84 3.76 -15.53 -5.87
N GLN A 85 3.92 -14.31 -5.37
CA GLN A 85 5.18 -13.57 -5.39
C GLN A 85 5.30 -12.67 -4.16
N ILE A 86 6.53 -12.41 -3.74
CA ILE A 86 6.87 -11.43 -2.71
C ILE A 86 8.08 -10.66 -3.23
N PHE A 87 7.98 -9.34 -3.29
CA PHE A 87 9.06 -8.45 -3.71
C PHE A 87 9.42 -7.51 -2.58
N LYS A 88 10.71 -7.42 -2.24
CA LYS A 88 11.22 -6.37 -1.36
C LYS A 88 11.33 -5.07 -2.14
N LEU A 89 10.83 -3.97 -1.60
CA LEU A 89 10.96 -2.63 -2.17
C LEU A 89 11.65 -1.69 -1.16
N GLY A 90 12.52 -0.81 -1.65
CA GLY A 90 13.31 0.09 -0.81
C GLY A 90 14.51 -0.58 -0.15
N GLY A 91 15.11 0.09 0.84
CA GLY A 91 16.33 -0.38 1.50
C GLY A 91 17.56 -0.39 0.58
N LEU A 92 18.58 -1.18 0.95
CA LEU A 92 19.83 -1.31 0.20
C LEU A 92 19.76 -2.35 -0.93
N ASP A 93 18.91 -3.37 -0.77
CA ASP A 93 18.83 -4.56 -1.63
C ASP A 93 17.45 -4.79 -2.27
N GLY A 94 16.44 -3.97 -1.94
CA GLY A 94 15.11 -4.05 -2.55
C GLY A 94 15.03 -3.40 -3.93
N ALA A 95 13.98 -3.73 -4.68
CA ALA A 95 13.72 -3.07 -5.95
C ALA A 95 13.37 -1.60 -5.75
N LEU A 96 13.76 -0.77 -6.74
CA LEU A 96 13.56 0.68 -6.69
C LEU A 96 12.08 1.08 -6.82
N PHE A 97 11.35 0.34 -7.64
CA PHE A 97 9.92 0.55 -7.86
C PHE A 97 9.23 -0.76 -8.27
N ALA A 98 7.90 -0.76 -8.20
CA ALA A 98 7.04 -1.79 -8.75
C ALA A 98 5.92 -1.14 -9.56
N GLU A 99 5.64 -1.69 -10.74
CA GLU A 99 4.45 -1.38 -11.52
C GLU A 99 3.48 -2.55 -11.38
N ILE A 100 2.26 -2.24 -10.95
CA ILE A 100 1.22 -3.21 -10.64
C ILE A 100 0.13 -3.04 -11.69
N PHE A 101 -0.06 -4.06 -12.50
CA PHE A 101 -1.06 -4.06 -13.54
C PHE A 101 -2.47 -4.30 -12.97
N PRO A 102 -3.52 -3.78 -13.63
CA PRO A 102 -4.91 -4.07 -13.26
C PRO A 102 -5.17 -5.57 -13.12
N GLY A 103 -6.05 -5.93 -12.20
CA GLY A 103 -6.38 -7.32 -11.86
C GLY A 103 -5.37 -8.00 -10.93
N THR A 104 -4.20 -7.39 -10.67
CA THR A 104 -3.20 -7.97 -9.77
C THR A 104 -3.64 -7.80 -8.31
N ILE A 105 -3.92 -8.89 -7.62
CA ILE A 105 -4.27 -8.87 -6.18
C ILE A 105 -3.00 -8.69 -5.36
N HIS A 106 -2.92 -7.60 -4.60
CA HIS A 106 -1.70 -7.26 -3.90
C HIS A 106 -1.92 -6.57 -2.55
N THR A 107 -0.89 -6.57 -1.72
CA THR A 107 -0.79 -5.73 -0.51
C THR A 107 0.67 -5.37 -0.19
N LEU A 108 0.86 -4.36 0.66
CA LEU A 108 2.16 -3.99 1.21
C LEU A 108 2.27 -4.37 2.69
N VAL A 109 3.42 -4.89 3.08
CA VAL A 109 3.80 -5.15 4.48
C VAL A 109 5.00 -4.28 4.83
N CYS A 110 4.84 -3.36 5.79
CA CYS A 110 5.92 -2.48 6.24
C CYS A 110 6.94 -3.25 7.09
N ARG A 111 8.22 -3.29 6.67
CA ARG A 111 9.30 -4.06 7.32
C ARG A 111 10.17 -3.21 8.22
N SER A 112 10.45 -1.97 7.82
CA SER A 112 11.10 -0.97 8.66
C SER A 112 10.16 -0.42 9.74
N ALA A 113 10.67 0.40 10.66
CA ALA A 113 9.84 1.06 11.67
C ALA A 113 8.77 1.96 11.01
N ASN A 114 9.19 2.72 9.98
CA ASN A 114 8.33 3.48 9.11
C ASN A 114 8.82 3.35 7.67
N ALA A 115 7.90 3.43 6.71
CA ALA A 115 8.20 3.53 5.28
C ALA A 115 7.30 4.59 4.65
N VAL A 116 7.78 5.25 3.60
CA VAL A 116 6.97 6.19 2.81
C VAL A 116 7.03 5.76 1.35
N VAL A 117 5.87 5.48 0.77
CA VAL A 117 5.73 5.03 -0.61
C VAL A 117 5.06 6.13 -1.43
N LEU A 118 5.66 6.50 -2.55
CA LEU A 118 5.01 7.26 -3.60
C LEU A 118 4.19 6.31 -4.46
N GLU A 119 2.88 6.50 -4.46
CA GLU A 119 1.93 5.90 -5.38
C GLU A 119 1.62 6.89 -6.50
N ILE A 120 1.74 6.42 -7.74
CA ILE A 120 1.22 7.10 -8.93
C ILE A 120 0.22 6.18 -9.61
N LYS A 121 -0.93 6.73 -9.99
CA LYS A 121 -1.95 6.02 -10.75
C LYS A 121 -2.75 6.94 -11.65
N GLU A 122 -3.41 6.35 -12.64
CA GLU A 122 -4.30 7.10 -13.51
C GLU A 122 -5.52 7.61 -12.74
N GLY A 123 -5.89 8.85 -13.01
CA GLY A 123 -7.11 9.47 -12.51
C GLY A 123 -8.17 9.62 -13.61
N PRO A 124 -9.37 10.10 -13.28
CA PRO A 124 -9.76 10.63 -11.97
C PRO A 124 -9.92 9.53 -10.91
N PHE A 125 -9.73 9.89 -9.64
CA PHE A 125 -10.07 9.02 -8.52
C PHE A 125 -11.58 9.05 -8.28
N ILE A 126 -12.23 7.91 -8.49
CA ILE A 126 -13.65 7.70 -8.19
C ILE A 126 -13.71 6.64 -7.09
N GLU A 127 -14.07 7.04 -5.87
CA GLU A 127 -14.03 6.18 -4.68
C GLU A 127 -14.80 4.87 -4.85
N ALA A 128 -15.99 4.92 -5.48
CA ALA A 128 -16.82 3.75 -5.73
C ALA A 128 -16.14 2.67 -6.60
N ASP A 129 -15.19 3.07 -7.44
CA ASP A 129 -14.45 2.21 -8.35
C ASP A 129 -12.97 2.06 -7.95
N ALA A 130 -12.59 2.58 -6.78
CA ALA A 130 -11.19 2.79 -6.43
C ALA A 130 -10.41 1.51 -6.14
N LYS A 131 -11.08 0.42 -5.79
CA LYS A 131 -10.48 -0.91 -5.57
C LYS A 131 -11.55 -1.96 -5.32
N ILE A 132 -11.19 -3.22 -5.53
CA ILE A 132 -11.99 -4.39 -5.15
C ILE A 132 -11.21 -5.21 -4.13
N LEU A 133 -11.92 -5.67 -3.09
CA LEU A 133 -11.40 -6.64 -2.14
C LEU A 133 -11.86 -8.05 -2.57
N PRO A 134 -10.93 -9.01 -2.77
CA PRO A 134 -11.30 -10.41 -2.89
C PRO A 134 -12.12 -10.89 -1.68
N SER A 135 -12.96 -11.90 -1.87
CA SER A 135 -13.86 -12.40 -0.82
C SER A 135 -13.12 -12.95 0.42
N TRP A 136 -11.89 -13.45 0.23
CA TRP A 136 -11.01 -13.92 1.30
C TRP A 136 -10.20 -12.80 1.97
N SER A 137 -10.18 -11.59 1.40
CA SER A 137 -9.45 -10.45 1.96
C SER A 137 -10.20 -9.91 3.19
N CYS A 138 -9.52 -9.91 4.33
CA CYS A 138 -10.11 -9.40 5.57
C CYS A 138 -10.15 -7.87 5.55
N LYS A 139 -11.32 -7.29 5.82
CA LYS A 139 -11.48 -5.83 5.97
C LYS A 139 -10.76 -5.34 7.24
N GLU A 140 -10.54 -4.03 7.34
CA GLU A 140 -9.97 -3.38 8.53
C GLU A 140 -10.98 -3.29 9.69
N HIS A 141 -11.64 -4.40 10.03
CA HIS A 141 -12.60 -4.52 11.13
C HIS A 141 -11.96 -5.27 12.29
N TYR A 142 -11.22 -4.54 13.11
CA TYR A 142 -10.33 -5.13 14.12
C TYR A 142 -11.02 -5.70 15.36
N ASN A 143 -12.35 -5.54 15.46
CA ASN A 143 -13.18 -6.14 16.50
C ASN A 143 -13.37 -7.66 16.32
N ILE A 144 -13.28 -8.18 15.11
CA ILE A 144 -13.37 -9.62 14.82
C ILE A 144 -11.98 -10.26 14.90
N HIS A 145 -11.01 -9.67 14.18
CA HIS A 145 -9.62 -10.12 14.17
C HIS A 145 -8.70 -8.95 14.49
N SER A 146 -7.96 -9.04 15.59
CA SER A 146 -7.02 -7.97 15.94
C SER A 146 -6.00 -7.75 14.82
N ARG A 147 -5.67 -6.48 14.52
CA ARG A 147 -4.64 -6.12 13.53
C ARG A 147 -3.33 -6.85 13.77
N LYS A 148 -2.92 -6.98 15.04
CA LYS A 148 -1.70 -7.68 15.44
C LYS A 148 -1.69 -9.14 14.95
N LYS A 149 -2.83 -9.85 15.05
CA LYS A 149 -2.95 -11.23 14.56
C LYS A 149 -2.87 -11.28 13.04
N ILE A 150 -3.58 -10.37 12.36
CA ILE A 150 -3.57 -10.27 10.89
C ILE A 150 -2.15 -10.05 10.36
N ILE A 151 -1.43 -9.08 10.90
CA ILE A 151 -0.05 -8.77 10.50
C ILE A 151 0.90 -9.91 10.83
N ALA A 152 0.82 -10.47 12.04
CA ALA A 152 1.69 -11.59 12.41
C ALA A 152 1.51 -12.81 11.48
N MET A 153 0.33 -12.98 10.89
CA MET A 153 0.08 -14.00 9.87
C MET A 153 0.69 -13.59 8.51
N LEU A 154 0.38 -12.39 8.01
CA LEU A 154 0.93 -11.89 6.74
C LEU A 154 2.46 -11.94 6.72
N GLU A 155 3.11 -11.47 7.79
CA GLU A 155 4.57 -11.41 7.89
C GLU A 155 5.24 -12.79 7.85
N ARG A 156 4.49 -13.87 8.13
CA ARG A 156 4.98 -15.25 8.12
C ARG A 156 4.71 -15.98 6.80
N LEU A 157 3.82 -15.46 5.96
CA LEU A 157 3.49 -16.09 4.69
C LEU A 157 4.71 -16.16 3.78
N LYS A 158 4.88 -17.31 3.14
CA LYS A 158 5.87 -17.62 2.12
C LYS A 158 5.17 -17.92 0.79
N LEU A 159 5.94 -18.04 -0.28
CA LEU A 159 5.43 -18.49 -1.57
C LEU A 159 4.70 -19.83 -1.41
N GLY A 160 3.46 -19.90 -1.92
CA GLY A 160 2.60 -21.07 -1.81
C GLY A 160 1.72 -21.13 -0.55
N ASP A 161 1.95 -20.27 0.45
CA ASP A 161 1.04 -20.17 1.60
C ASP A 161 -0.23 -19.42 1.23
N PHE A 162 -1.32 -19.68 1.96
CA PHE A 162 -2.59 -18.99 1.78
C PHE A 162 -2.84 -17.97 2.89
N PHE A 163 -3.27 -16.77 2.52
CA PHE A 163 -3.78 -15.79 3.47
C PHE A 163 -5.25 -16.06 3.79
N LYS A 164 -5.53 -16.71 4.93
CA LYS A 164 -6.88 -17.03 5.40
C LYS A 164 -7.00 -16.68 6.88
N ILE A 165 -7.86 -15.71 7.20
CA ILE A 165 -8.06 -15.18 8.56
C ILE A 165 -9.24 -15.86 9.25
#